data_AF-A0A7W8PHH0-F1
#
_entry.id   AF-A0A7W8PHH0-F1
#
_cell.length_a   1.000
_cell.length_b   1.000
_cell.length_c   1.000
_cell.angle_alpha   90.00
_cell.angle_beta   90.00
_cell.angle_gamma   90.00
#
_symmetry.space_group_name_H-M   'P 1'
#
loop_
_entity.id
_entity.type
_entity.pdbx_description
1 polymer ?
#
loop_
_entity_poly.entity_id
_entity_poly.type
_entity_poly.pdbx_seq_one_letter_code
_entity_poly.pdbx_strand_id
1 'polypeptide(L)'
;MSDFDCTQNGAADTNATNLAICKTCMPVAATMWENLQPNDISNFSAAITTVAREPISDLRQRRKGTVTDLKAAPEFKADTTLSMIATFMDGFLMSQWQGVAVDGIVPTAVEDDSVSMPVGPVLAEGALVAMSGFGIQANNGLHSVAAGSTATSIAIPGLLEEIPPPTARVFIAGVTPLAGDLQWDGINGLTSVQLDFTTLPLIVGSAIWIGGATAAEQFEGGLGGIARIASISSNRLALVDLNGPATADQGAGKSIPIFFGSFVSNVRTSDPRFTDVRYTMEASYNTVPPLYEYARDCRANELALDFPLAQKSTMDVKFVGRDVQAPTTERLPGLQWADQQYNTAFNTAADFIRLKVADLDGAGVTTFLGSTTITAKNNRAGENTLGMLGATFVNFGNFDLDISTEAIFTNGAVLSAVRNNQTVSLQWFLANHDGGVYFSVPSMTLGDGSKTLSVNQKIKIKTTASGYVDDALGYTMGVTLFRYLPIQSS
;
A
#
# COMPACT_ATOMS: atom_id res chain seq x y z
N MET A 1 26.62 19.99 -48.00
CA MET A 1 27.19 20.05 -46.64
C MET A 1 26.42 19.07 -45.81
N SER A 2 27.05 18.01 -45.34
CA SER A 2 26.45 17.09 -44.38
C SER A 2 26.53 17.75 -42.99
N ASP A 3 25.39 18.03 -42.37
CA ASP A 3 25.24 18.49 -40.97
C ASP A 3 25.61 17.39 -39.95
N PHE A 4 26.56 16.52 -40.30
CA PHE A 4 27.01 15.44 -39.44
C PHE A 4 28.06 16.00 -38.48
N ASP A 5 27.59 16.43 -37.32
CA ASP A 5 28.41 16.95 -36.24
C ASP A 5 28.44 15.92 -35.09
N CYS A 6 29.61 15.36 -34.81
CA CYS A 6 29.83 14.44 -33.68
C CYS A 6 29.91 15.17 -32.32
N THR A 7 29.81 16.51 -32.31
CA THR A 7 29.81 17.34 -31.10
C THR A 7 28.40 17.76 -30.65
N GLN A 8 27.35 17.12 -31.19
CA GLN A 8 25.98 17.34 -30.73
C GLN A 8 25.86 17.11 -29.22
N ASN A 9 25.21 18.06 -28.54
CA ASN A 9 24.90 17.93 -27.12
C ASN A 9 24.14 16.62 -26.87
N GLY A 10 24.57 15.87 -25.86
CA GLY A 10 23.89 14.65 -25.45
C GLY A 10 22.46 14.95 -25.04
N ALA A 11 21.50 14.34 -25.74
CA ALA A 11 20.11 14.33 -25.31
C ALA A 11 19.96 13.44 -24.08
N ALA A 12 18.99 13.74 -23.22
CA ALA A 12 18.67 12.86 -22.11
C ALA A 12 18.05 11.54 -22.63
N ASP A 13 18.49 10.43 -22.07
CA ASP A 13 17.95 9.10 -22.36
C ASP A 13 16.95 8.69 -21.27
N THR A 14 15.81 8.12 -21.67
CA THR A 14 14.80 7.64 -20.71
C THR A 14 15.37 6.59 -19.75
N ASN A 15 16.21 5.67 -20.25
CA ASN A 15 16.83 4.61 -19.43
C ASN A 15 17.92 5.12 -18.46
N ALA A 16 18.30 6.39 -18.56
CA ALA A 16 19.22 7.07 -17.66
C ALA A 16 18.53 8.22 -16.90
N THR A 17 17.19 8.28 -16.98
CA THR A 17 16.35 9.17 -16.19
C THR A 17 15.91 8.43 -14.92
N ASN A 18 15.98 9.10 -13.77
CA ASN A 18 15.58 8.53 -12.48
C ASN A 18 14.55 9.45 -11.81
N LEU A 19 13.61 8.86 -11.08
CA LEU A 19 12.58 9.57 -10.31
C LEU A 19 12.80 9.29 -8.82
N ALA A 20 13.11 10.33 -8.05
CA ALA A 20 13.26 10.23 -6.60
C ALA A 20 12.18 11.02 -5.86
N ILE A 21 11.78 10.55 -4.69
CA ILE A 21 10.76 11.20 -3.87
C ILE A 21 11.22 11.37 -2.41
N CYS A 22 10.73 12.41 -1.75
CA CYS A 22 10.78 12.54 -0.30
C CYS A 22 9.46 13.07 0.26
N LYS A 23 9.09 12.62 1.48
CA LYS A 23 7.87 13.03 2.21
C LYS A 23 8.03 14.38 2.93
N THR A 24 8.57 15.39 2.25
CA THR A 24 8.67 16.77 2.76
C THR A 24 8.48 17.79 1.64
N CYS A 25 7.95 18.96 1.96
CA CYS A 25 7.86 20.09 1.03
C CYS A 25 9.17 20.89 0.92
N MET A 26 10.08 20.76 1.89
CA MET A 26 11.36 21.47 1.95
C MET A 26 12.46 20.49 2.39
N PRO A 27 13.17 19.87 1.43
CA PRO A 27 14.32 19.03 1.72
C PRO A 27 15.42 19.82 2.42
N VAL A 28 16.09 19.17 3.38
CA VAL A 28 17.26 19.67 4.12
C VAL A 28 18.38 18.63 4.01
N ALA A 29 19.58 18.94 4.50
CA ALA A 29 20.73 18.02 4.40
C ALA A 29 20.50 16.64 5.05
N ALA A 30 19.58 16.53 6.01
CA ALA A 30 19.21 15.27 6.65
C ALA A 30 18.06 14.51 5.93
N THR A 31 17.48 15.07 4.85
CA THR A 31 16.35 14.47 4.16
C THR A 31 16.78 13.22 3.40
N MET A 32 16.07 12.12 3.64
CA MET A 32 16.24 10.89 2.87
C MET A 32 15.36 10.94 1.62
N TRP A 33 15.94 10.56 0.50
CA TRP A 33 15.26 10.41 -0.77
C TRP A 33 15.20 8.94 -1.15
N GLU A 34 14.10 8.55 -1.76
CA GLU A 34 13.84 7.19 -2.22
C GLU A 34 13.71 7.21 -3.75
N ASN A 35 14.58 6.47 -4.44
CA ASN A 35 14.48 6.28 -5.89
C ASN A 35 13.39 5.28 -6.21
N LEU A 36 12.43 5.71 -7.02
CA LEU A 36 11.30 4.92 -7.47
C LEU A 36 11.66 4.13 -8.73
N GLN A 37 10.89 3.09 -9.00
CA GLN A 37 11.01 2.27 -10.20
C GLN A 37 9.73 2.38 -11.06
N PRO A 38 9.46 3.56 -11.67
CA PRO A 38 8.29 3.72 -12.54
C PRO A 38 8.46 2.91 -13.83
N ASN A 39 7.36 2.32 -14.29
CA ASN A 39 7.26 1.76 -15.63
C ASN A 39 7.16 2.86 -16.69
N ASP A 40 6.50 3.97 -16.34
CA ASP A 40 6.31 5.14 -17.19
C ASP A 40 6.08 6.40 -16.34
N ILE A 41 6.53 7.55 -16.84
CA ILE A 41 6.29 8.87 -16.26
C ILE A 41 5.33 9.62 -17.19
N SER A 42 4.03 9.42 -16.98
CA SER A 42 2.97 9.93 -17.84
C SER A 42 2.92 11.47 -17.90
N ASN A 43 3.24 12.13 -16.79
CA ASN A 43 3.32 13.59 -16.75
C ASN A 43 4.32 14.07 -15.70
N PHE A 44 5.26 14.91 -16.12
CA PHE A 44 6.17 15.62 -15.23
C PHE A 44 6.42 17.04 -15.77
N SER A 45 5.35 17.83 -15.89
CA SER A 45 5.42 19.16 -16.49
C SER A 45 4.53 20.18 -15.79
N ALA A 46 4.90 21.45 -15.91
CA ALA A 46 4.06 22.59 -15.55
C ALA A 46 3.20 23.01 -16.75
N ALA A 47 1.87 22.89 -16.64
CA ALA A 47 0.95 23.41 -17.63
C ALA A 47 0.71 24.91 -17.41
N ILE A 48 1.17 25.74 -18.34
CA ILE A 48 1.04 27.21 -18.26
C ILE A 48 -0.17 27.67 -19.06
N THR A 49 -1.10 28.37 -18.43
CA THR A 49 -2.19 29.04 -19.16
C THR A 49 -1.77 30.47 -19.48
N THR A 50 -1.92 30.88 -20.74
CA THR A 50 -1.66 32.25 -21.18
C THR A 50 -2.92 32.89 -21.73
N VAL A 51 -3.21 34.12 -21.32
CA VAL A 51 -4.27 34.92 -21.94
C VAL A 51 -3.67 35.78 -23.04
N ALA A 52 -4.11 35.56 -24.28
CA ALA A 52 -3.67 36.31 -25.44
C ALA A 52 -4.17 37.77 -25.34
N ARG A 53 -3.30 38.72 -25.72
CA ARG A 53 -3.70 40.12 -25.84
C ARG A 53 -4.13 40.37 -27.28
N GLU A 54 -5.43 40.60 -27.48
CA GLU A 54 -6.01 41.02 -28.76
C GLU A 54 -6.49 42.48 -28.67
N PRO A 55 -5.58 43.48 -28.59
CA PRO A 55 -5.98 44.89 -28.68
C PRO A 55 -6.41 45.22 -30.11
N ILE A 56 -7.43 46.06 -30.25
CA ILE A 56 -7.79 46.66 -31.55
C ILE A 56 -6.57 47.48 -32.03
N SER A 57 -5.94 47.03 -33.12
CA SER A 57 -4.69 47.60 -33.64
C SER A 57 -4.64 47.46 -35.16
N ASP A 58 -4.21 48.53 -35.83
CA ASP A 58 -4.06 48.60 -37.30
C ASP A 58 -3.06 47.57 -37.86
N LEU A 59 -2.21 47.01 -36.99
CA LEU A 59 -1.22 46.01 -37.36
C LEU A 59 -1.79 44.59 -37.55
N ARG A 60 -3.08 44.34 -37.22
CA ARG A 60 -3.77 43.04 -37.41
C ARG A 60 -2.97 41.81 -36.93
N GLN A 61 -2.12 41.97 -35.92
CA GLN A 61 -1.27 40.92 -35.37
C GLN A 61 -1.56 40.71 -33.88
N ARG A 62 -1.51 39.45 -33.45
CA ARG A 62 -1.60 39.06 -32.03
C ARG A 62 -0.34 39.51 -31.30
N ARG A 63 -0.49 40.06 -30.08
CA ARG A 63 0.65 40.35 -29.19
C ARG A 63 0.90 39.17 -28.25
N LYS A 64 2.16 38.96 -27.83
CA LYS A 64 2.54 37.90 -26.87
C LYS A 64 1.65 37.98 -25.62
N GLY A 65 0.98 36.88 -25.29
CA GLY A 65 0.10 36.78 -24.13
C GLY A 65 0.85 36.86 -22.81
N THR A 66 0.15 37.15 -21.72
CA THR A 66 0.70 37.06 -20.36
C THR A 66 0.40 35.68 -19.79
N VAL A 67 1.33 35.14 -19.01
CA VAL A 67 1.11 33.94 -18.22
C VAL A 67 0.13 34.27 -17.09
N THR A 68 -0.91 33.46 -16.92
CA THR A 68 -1.98 33.68 -15.93
C THR A 68 -2.15 32.52 -14.95
N ASP A 69 -1.62 31.34 -15.25
CA ASP A 69 -1.71 30.17 -14.37
C ASP A 69 -0.56 29.20 -14.62
N LEU A 70 -0.21 28.43 -13.59
CA LEU A 70 0.74 27.32 -13.63
C LEU A 70 0.16 26.15 -12.83
N LYS A 71 -0.08 25.02 -13.50
CA LYS A 71 -0.57 23.79 -12.86
C LYS A 71 0.48 22.71 -12.90
N ALA A 72 0.85 22.21 -11.73
CA ALA A 72 1.74 21.07 -11.56
C ALA A 72 0.92 19.83 -11.20
N ALA A 73 1.01 18.78 -12.01
CA ALA A 73 0.27 17.54 -11.78
C ALA A 73 1.12 16.33 -12.17
N PRO A 74 2.17 16.00 -11.39
CA PRO A 74 3.01 14.86 -11.71
C PRO A 74 2.21 13.55 -11.57
N GLU A 75 2.45 12.66 -12.52
CA GLU A 75 1.78 11.36 -12.65
C GLU A 75 2.78 10.33 -13.18
N PHE A 76 2.78 9.14 -12.58
CA PHE A 76 3.58 8.02 -13.03
C PHE A 76 2.85 6.69 -12.76
N LYS A 77 3.25 5.68 -13.53
CA LYS A 77 2.76 4.30 -13.44
C LYS A 77 3.88 3.41 -12.96
N ALA A 78 3.58 2.49 -12.05
CA ALA A 78 4.53 1.52 -11.53
C ALA A 78 3.87 0.15 -11.33
N ASP A 79 4.70 -0.86 -11.06
CA ASP A 79 4.21 -2.17 -10.64
C ASP A 79 3.70 -2.12 -9.21
N THR A 80 2.63 -2.86 -8.93
CA THR A 80 2.14 -3.01 -7.55
C THR A 80 3.09 -3.93 -6.79
N THR A 81 3.87 -3.36 -5.89
CA THR A 81 4.78 -4.07 -4.97
C THR A 81 4.50 -3.67 -3.52
N LEU A 82 4.98 -4.46 -2.55
CA LEU A 82 4.85 -4.12 -1.13
C LEU A 82 5.49 -2.77 -0.79
N SER A 83 6.63 -2.44 -1.43
CA SER A 83 7.33 -1.16 -1.21
C SER A 83 6.49 0.02 -1.68
N MET A 84 5.91 -0.06 -2.88
CA MET A 84 5.07 1.01 -3.40
C MET A 84 3.83 1.27 -2.54
N ILE A 85 3.22 0.20 -2.02
CA ILE A 85 2.07 0.32 -1.12
C ILE A 85 2.48 0.95 0.21
N ALA A 86 3.60 0.52 0.80
CA ALA A 86 4.14 1.11 2.03
C ALA A 86 4.42 2.62 1.88
N THR A 87 5.04 3.02 0.77
CA THR A 87 5.43 4.41 0.52
C THR A 87 4.24 5.34 0.31
N PHE A 88 3.17 4.91 -0.39
CA PHE A 88 2.12 5.83 -0.84
C PHE A 88 0.78 5.75 -0.11
N MET A 89 0.44 4.61 0.49
CA MET A 89 -0.94 4.39 0.98
C MET A 89 -1.35 5.36 2.11
N ASP A 90 -0.40 5.77 2.96
CA ASP A 90 -0.62 6.78 4.00
C ASP A 90 -1.02 8.15 3.43
N GLY A 91 -0.37 8.56 2.33
CA GLY A 91 -0.70 9.80 1.63
C GLY A 91 -2.07 9.76 0.96
N PHE A 92 -2.44 8.63 0.35
CA PHE A 92 -3.73 8.47 -0.34
C PHE A 92 -4.90 8.28 0.62
N LEU A 93 -4.72 7.57 1.74
CA LEU A 93 -5.76 7.43 2.77
C LEU A 93 -5.72 8.55 3.83
N MET A 94 -4.76 9.46 3.72
CA MET A 94 -4.57 10.63 4.60
C MET A 94 -4.49 10.27 6.09
N SER A 95 -3.81 9.17 6.40
CA SER A 95 -3.65 8.69 7.78
C SER A 95 -2.32 8.00 8.00
N GLN A 96 -1.87 8.01 9.25
CA GLN A 96 -0.66 7.30 9.66
C GLN A 96 -0.88 5.78 9.71
N TRP A 97 0.13 5.03 9.25
CA TRP A 97 0.23 3.60 9.50
C TRP A 97 0.19 3.30 10.99
N GLN A 98 -0.48 2.22 11.35
CA GLN A 98 -0.64 1.77 12.73
C GLN A 98 -0.25 0.29 12.90
N GLY A 99 -0.02 -0.10 14.15
CA GLY A 99 0.33 -1.47 14.52
C GLY A 99 1.83 -1.67 14.41
N VAL A 100 2.26 -2.60 13.56
CA VAL A 100 3.68 -2.85 13.29
C VAL A 100 4.26 -1.73 12.41
N ALA A 101 5.53 -1.38 12.63
CA ALA A 101 6.28 -0.44 11.80
C ALA A 101 6.38 -0.92 10.34
N VAL A 102 5.80 -0.15 9.41
CA VAL A 102 5.67 -0.50 7.99
C VAL A 102 7.02 -0.65 7.28
N ASP A 103 7.96 0.24 7.56
CA ASP A 103 9.31 0.26 6.96
C ASP A 103 10.32 -0.61 7.72
N GLY A 104 9.87 -1.27 8.80
CA GLY A 104 10.73 -1.98 9.73
C GLY A 104 11.66 -1.03 10.49
N ILE A 105 12.56 -1.61 11.26
CA ILE A 105 13.57 -0.85 12.01
C ILE A 105 14.95 -1.21 11.47
N VAL A 106 15.80 -0.19 11.29
CA VAL A 106 17.18 -0.37 10.89
C VAL A 106 18.00 -0.81 12.11
N PRO A 107 18.59 -2.02 12.11
CA PRO A 107 19.43 -2.48 13.20
C PRO A 107 20.78 -1.75 13.20
N THR A 108 21.43 -1.69 14.36
CA THR A 108 22.77 -1.08 14.53
C THR A 108 23.89 -2.10 14.55
N ALA A 109 23.63 -3.31 15.07
CA ALA A 109 24.57 -4.42 15.10
C ALA A 109 23.81 -5.76 15.20
N VAL A 110 24.43 -6.84 14.72
CA VAL A 110 24.00 -8.22 14.97
C VAL A 110 25.13 -8.98 15.62
N GLU A 111 24.82 -9.67 16.70
CA GLU A 111 25.69 -10.54 17.49
C GLU A 111 25.11 -11.96 17.48
N ASP A 112 25.87 -12.94 17.96
CA ASP A 112 25.52 -14.37 17.89
C ASP A 112 24.12 -14.74 18.43
N ASP A 113 23.59 -14.00 19.41
CA ASP A 113 22.26 -14.24 19.98
C ASP A 113 21.39 -12.97 20.11
N SER A 114 21.77 -11.87 19.46
CA SER A 114 21.02 -10.62 19.60
C SER A 114 21.15 -9.66 18.43
N VAL A 115 20.08 -8.90 18.21
CA VAL A 115 20.06 -7.78 17.28
C VAL A 115 19.94 -6.48 18.06
N SER A 116 20.95 -5.63 17.94
CA SER A 116 20.96 -4.29 18.53
C SER A 116 20.21 -3.30 17.65
N MET A 117 19.45 -2.41 18.26
CA MET A 117 18.58 -1.45 17.57
C MET A 117 18.66 -0.08 18.25
N PRO A 118 18.41 1.03 17.51
CA PRO A 118 18.50 2.38 18.07
C PRO A 118 17.50 2.56 19.22
N VAL A 119 16.23 2.25 18.96
CA VAL A 119 15.11 2.10 19.90
C VAL A 119 14.01 1.31 19.18
N GLY A 120 13.39 0.34 19.86
CA GLY A 120 12.25 -0.43 19.39
C GLY A 120 11.30 -0.82 20.54
N PRO A 121 10.18 -1.49 20.24
CA PRO A 121 9.29 -2.01 21.27
C PRO A 121 9.95 -3.17 22.03
N VAL A 122 9.62 -3.31 23.32
CA VAL A 122 10.03 -4.48 24.10
C VAL A 122 9.17 -5.67 23.66
N LEU A 123 9.81 -6.66 23.03
CA LEU A 123 9.15 -7.87 22.57
C LEU A 123 9.18 -8.94 23.66
N ALA A 124 8.05 -9.58 23.90
CA ALA A 124 7.96 -10.73 24.78
C ALA A 124 8.55 -11.99 24.12
N GLU A 125 8.90 -12.98 24.94
CA GLU A 125 9.27 -14.32 24.45
C GLU A 125 8.15 -14.90 23.58
N GLY A 126 8.54 -15.55 22.47
CA GLY A 126 7.59 -16.10 21.50
C GLY A 126 7.06 -15.09 20.48
N ALA A 127 7.43 -13.81 20.58
CA ALA A 127 7.23 -12.88 19.46
C ALA A 127 8.02 -13.34 18.23
N LEU A 128 7.51 -13.04 17.04
CA LEU A 128 8.13 -13.40 15.77
C LEU A 128 8.65 -12.14 15.06
N VAL A 129 9.87 -12.22 14.56
CA VAL A 129 10.53 -11.15 13.84
C VAL A 129 11.00 -11.66 12.49
N ALA A 130 10.64 -10.96 11.43
CA ALA A 130 11.14 -11.20 10.09
C ALA A 130 12.31 -10.25 9.80
N MET A 131 13.46 -10.81 9.47
CA MET A 131 14.69 -10.09 9.17
C MET A 131 14.98 -10.21 7.68
N SER A 132 15.30 -9.08 7.03
CA SER A 132 15.65 -9.08 5.61
C SER A 132 16.70 -8.02 5.28
N GLY A 133 17.42 -8.23 4.16
CA GLY A 133 18.43 -7.30 3.66
C GLY A 133 19.78 -7.39 4.38
N PHE A 134 20.02 -8.46 5.15
CA PHE A 134 21.28 -8.76 5.82
C PHE A 134 22.27 -9.45 4.86
N GLY A 135 23.57 -9.22 5.05
CA GLY A 135 24.62 -9.79 4.20
C GLY A 135 24.78 -11.29 4.42
N ILE A 136 24.60 -11.74 5.66
CA ILE A 136 24.61 -13.16 6.01
C ILE A 136 23.23 -13.76 5.80
N GLN A 137 23.14 -14.78 4.94
CA GLN A 137 21.86 -15.41 4.59
C GLN A 137 21.14 -16.03 5.80
N ALA A 138 21.88 -16.60 6.77
CA ALA A 138 21.31 -17.20 7.98
C ALA A 138 20.59 -16.19 8.89
N ASN A 139 20.96 -14.91 8.83
CA ASN A 139 20.30 -13.86 9.60
C ASN A 139 18.99 -13.39 8.95
N ASN A 140 18.76 -13.72 7.68
CA ASN A 140 17.52 -13.41 6.98
C ASN A 140 16.47 -14.50 7.23
N GLY A 141 15.19 -14.11 7.23
CA GLY A 141 14.05 -15.01 7.42
C GLY A 141 13.27 -14.73 8.70
N LEU A 142 12.46 -15.71 9.11
CA LEU A 142 11.63 -15.63 10.31
C LEU A 142 12.39 -16.19 11.52
N HIS A 143 12.44 -15.41 12.59
CA HIS A 143 13.09 -15.77 13.85
C HIS A 143 12.14 -15.59 15.03
N SER A 144 12.26 -16.47 16.03
CA SER A 144 11.53 -16.37 17.30
C SER A 144 12.35 -15.62 18.34
N VAL A 145 11.71 -14.69 19.03
CA VAL A 145 12.31 -13.91 20.10
C VAL A 145 12.40 -14.74 21.38
N ALA A 146 13.58 -14.78 21.97
CA ALA A 146 13.85 -15.40 23.26
C ALA A 146 13.56 -14.43 24.42
N ALA A 147 13.52 -14.98 25.64
CA ALA A 147 13.42 -14.19 26.86
C ALA A 147 14.59 -13.20 27.02
N GLY A 148 14.34 -12.07 27.70
CA GLY A 148 15.38 -11.08 28.01
C GLY A 148 15.57 -9.97 26.98
N SER A 149 14.69 -9.89 25.97
CA SER A 149 14.68 -8.76 25.02
C SER A 149 14.39 -7.42 25.72
N THR A 150 15.01 -6.37 25.21
CA THR A 150 14.88 -4.98 25.68
C THR A 150 14.57 -4.06 24.50
N ALA A 151 14.31 -2.77 24.76
CA ALA A 151 14.01 -1.80 23.71
C ALA A 151 15.19 -1.54 22.75
N THR A 152 16.42 -1.90 23.13
CA THR A 152 17.63 -1.66 22.31
C THR A 152 18.30 -2.94 21.85
N SER A 153 17.83 -4.11 22.31
CA SER A 153 18.40 -5.41 21.97
C SER A 153 17.32 -6.48 21.98
N ILE A 154 17.06 -7.09 20.83
CA ILE A 154 16.16 -8.24 20.71
C ILE A 154 16.99 -9.51 20.82
N ALA A 155 16.66 -10.38 21.76
CA ALA A 155 17.31 -11.68 21.94
C ALA A 155 16.77 -12.66 20.90
N ILE A 156 17.64 -13.10 19.99
CA ILE A 156 17.33 -14.06 18.92
C ILE A 156 18.49 -15.05 18.86
N PRO A 157 18.31 -16.28 19.34
CA PRO A 157 19.41 -17.22 19.42
C PRO A 157 19.83 -17.74 18.04
N GLY A 158 21.13 -17.97 17.86
CA GLY A 158 21.68 -18.61 16.65
C GLY A 158 21.81 -17.69 15.44
N LEU A 159 21.87 -16.38 15.67
CA LEU A 159 22.33 -15.42 14.67
C LEU A 159 23.85 -15.53 14.50
N LEU A 160 24.37 -14.90 13.46
CA LEU A 160 25.81 -14.79 13.22
C LEU A 160 26.22 -13.32 13.22
N GLU A 161 27.33 -13.02 13.89
CA GLU A 161 27.85 -11.65 13.97
C GLU A 161 28.02 -11.01 12.57
N GLU A 162 27.41 -9.84 12.37
CA GLU A 162 27.66 -8.99 11.20
C GLU A 162 27.38 -7.51 11.50
N ILE A 163 28.04 -6.64 10.75
CA ILE A 163 27.68 -5.21 10.68
C ILE A 163 26.55 -5.08 9.67
N PRO A 164 25.32 -4.73 10.08
CA PRO A 164 24.20 -4.73 9.17
C PRO A 164 24.39 -3.68 8.06
N PRO A 165 24.17 -4.05 6.79
CA PRO A 165 24.17 -3.06 5.71
C PRO A 165 23.00 -2.08 5.86
N PRO A 166 23.04 -0.89 5.22
CA PRO A 166 21.95 0.08 5.27
C PRO A 166 20.60 -0.44 4.73
N THR A 167 20.60 -1.57 4.03
CA THR A 167 19.42 -2.28 3.52
C THR A 167 18.77 -3.21 4.54
N ALA A 168 19.46 -3.53 5.65
CA ALA A 168 18.96 -4.44 6.67
C ALA A 168 17.74 -3.86 7.38
N ARG A 169 16.71 -4.68 7.55
CA ARG A 169 15.47 -4.31 8.22
C ARG A 169 14.99 -5.44 9.12
N VAL A 170 14.44 -5.04 10.25
CA VAL A 170 13.84 -5.90 11.26
C VAL A 170 12.35 -5.56 11.33
N PHE A 171 11.49 -6.53 11.04
CA PHE A 171 10.04 -6.37 11.03
C PHE A 171 9.40 -7.26 12.09
N ILE A 172 8.41 -6.77 12.81
CA ILE A 172 7.66 -7.58 13.77
C ILE A 172 6.58 -8.34 12.98
N ALA A 173 6.72 -9.65 12.88
CA ALA A 173 5.87 -10.46 12.01
C ALA A 173 4.64 -11.04 12.72
N GLY A 174 4.73 -11.32 14.02
CA GLY A 174 3.67 -12.07 14.70
C GLY A 174 4.01 -12.49 16.13
N VAL A 175 3.26 -13.47 16.62
CA VAL A 175 3.52 -14.19 17.88
C VAL A 175 3.24 -15.68 17.69
N THR A 176 4.05 -16.53 18.32
CA THR A 176 3.77 -17.95 18.51
C THR A 176 3.38 -18.17 19.97
N PRO A 177 2.09 -18.38 20.26
CA PRO A 177 1.64 -18.68 21.61
C PRO A 177 2.10 -20.07 22.05
N LEU A 178 1.99 -20.33 23.35
CA LEU A 178 2.31 -21.63 23.92
C LEU A 178 1.45 -22.75 23.31
N ALA A 179 1.99 -23.96 23.31
CA ALA A 179 1.30 -25.12 22.75
C ALA A 179 -0.05 -25.37 23.44
N GLY A 180 -1.13 -25.45 22.65
CA GLY A 180 -2.50 -25.62 23.16
C GLY A 180 -3.14 -24.37 23.74
N ASP A 181 -2.50 -23.20 23.63
CA ASP A 181 -3.05 -21.95 24.17
C ASP A 181 -4.18 -21.39 23.33
N LEU A 182 -4.04 -21.42 21.99
CA LEU A 182 -5.07 -20.93 21.08
C LEU A 182 -6.12 -21.99 20.76
N GLN A 183 -7.37 -21.57 20.83
CA GLN A 183 -8.54 -22.37 20.50
C GLN A 183 -9.46 -21.61 19.56
N TRP A 184 -10.15 -22.35 18.70
CA TRP A 184 -11.17 -21.86 17.81
C TRP A 184 -12.54 -22.01 18.50
N ASP A 185 -13.27 -20.91 18.72
CA ASP A 185 -14.45 -20.89 19.60
C ASP A 185 -15.70 -21.58 19.01
N GLY A 186 -15.63 -22.00 17.75
CA GLY A 186 -16.73 -22.61 17.02
C GLY A 186 -17.81 -21.60 16.57
N ILE A 187 -17.55 -20.31 16.72
CA ILE A 187 -18.45 -19.23 16.32
C ILE A 187 -17.80 -18.34 15.27
N ASN A 188 -16.90 -17.45 15.65
CA ASN A 188 -16.29 -16.43 14.79
C ASN A 188 -15.18 -15.76 15.62
N GLY A 189 -14.33 -16.56 16.26
CA GLY A 189 -13.32 -16.01 17.13
C GLY A 189 -12.26 -17.01 17.56
N LEU A 190 -11.13 -16.44 17.95
CA LEU A 190 -10.05 -17.14 18.64
C LEU A 190 -10.14 -16.83 20.12
N THR A 191 -9.98 -17.86 20.95
CA THR A 191 -9.82 -17.73 22.39
C THR A 191 -8.44 -18.21 22.80
N SER A 192 -7.85 -17.57 23.79
CA SER A 192 -6.57 -17.96 24.40
C SER A 192 -6.75 -18.29 25.88
N VAL A 193 -5.86 -19.11 26.44
CA VAL A 193 -5.83 -19.39 27.88
C VAL A 193 -4.88 -18.41 28.60
N GLN A 194 -3.74 -18.09 28.00
CA GLN A 194 -2.65 -17.30 28.57
C GLN A 194 -2.31 -16.06 27.76
N LEU A 195 -2.31 -16.13 26.42
CA LEU A 195 -1.99 -14.98 25.58
C LEU A 195 -3.01 -13.84 25.78
N ASP A 196 -2.55 -12.66 26.13
CA ASP A 196 -3.40 -11.46 26.16
C ASP A 196 -3.33 -10.70 24.83
N PHE A 197 -4.42 -10.75 24.04
CA PHE A 197 -4.49 -10.07 22.74
C PHE A 197 -4.41 -8.54 22.85
N THR A 198 -4.72 -7.94 24.00
CA THR A 198 -4.64 -6.48 24.20
C THR A 198 -3.21 -5.98 24.36
N THR A 199 -2.25 -6.88 24.62
CA THR A 199 -0.83 -6.56 24.70
C THR A 199 -0.14 -6.54 23.34
N LEU A 200 -0.81 -7.06 22.31
CA LEU A 200 -0.28 -7.17 20.95
C LEU A 200 -0.61 -5.90 20.14
N PRO A 201 0.18 -5.58 19.10
CA PRO A 201 -0.05 -4.40 18.23
C PRO A 201 -1.21 -4.63 17.23
N LEU A 202 -2.35 -5.11 17.72
CA LEU A 202 -3.53 -5.46 16.96
C LEU A 202 -4.52 -4.29 16.88
N ILE A 203 -5.20 -4.17 15.75
CA ILE A 203 -6.11 -3.05 15.48
C ILE A 203 -7.43 -3.59 14.95
N VAL A 204 -8.53 -3.09 15.48
CA VAL A 204 -9.87 -3.43 14.97
C VAL A 204 -9.99 -2.97 13.51
N GLY A 205 -10.44 -3.86 12.64
CA GLY A 205 -10.52 -3.64 11.19
C GLY A 205 -9.29 -4.08 10.41
N SER A 206 -8.13 -4.32 11.05
CA SER A 206 -6.99 -4.91 10.36
C SER A 206 -7.19 -6.41 10.14
N ALA A 207 -6.51 -6.95 9.13
CA ALA A 207 -6.47 -8.39 8.92
C ALA A 207 -5.33 -9.05 9.70
N ILE A 208 -5.49 -10.32 10.01
CA ILE A 208 -4.46 -11.19 10.59
C ILE A 208 -4.42 -12.51 9.82
N TRP A 209 -3.24 -13.12 9.80
CA TRP A 209 -3.08 -14.48 9.28
C TRP A 209 -2.92 -15.47 10.44
N ILE A 210 -3.69 -16.53 10.42
CA ILE A 210 -3.76 -17.53 11.48
C ILE A 210 -3.19 -18.85 10.94
N GLY A 211 -2.16 -19.36 11.60
CA GLY A 211 -1.55 -20.66 11.30
C GLY A 211 -0.24 -20.56 10.52
N GLY A 212 0.62 -21.56 10.75
CA GLY A 212 1.96 -21.66 10.15
C GLY A 212 2.04 -22.57 8.92
N ALA A 213 3.25 -22.99 8.58
CA ALA A 213 3.52 -23.80 7.39
C ALA A 213 3.36 -25.31 7.66
N THR A 214 3.45 -25.73 8.92
CA THR A 214 3.40 -27.15 9.32
C THR A 214 2.06 -27.53 9.97
N ALA A 215 1.72 -28.81 9.95
CA ALA A 215 0.47 -29.30 10.56
C ALA A 215 0.42 -29.10 12.10
N ALA A 216 1.59 -28.99 12.75
CA ALA A 216 1.70 -28.68 14.18
C ALA A 216 1.41 -27.20 14.51
N GLU A 217 1.36 -26.35 13.49
CA GLU A 217 1.11 -24.91 13.57
C GLU A 217 -0.25 -24.53 12.95
N GLN A 218 -1.08 -25.51 12.60
CA GLN A 218 -2.37 -25.31 11.94
C GLN A 218 -3.49 -25.94 12.75
N PHE A 219 -4.66 -25.31 12.77
CA PHE A 219 -5.87 -25.96 13.24
C PHE A 219 -6.27 -27.10 12.30
N GLU A 220 -7.01 -28.07 12.81
CA GLU A 220 -7.54 -29.19 12.03
C GLU A 220 -8.58 -28.71 11.00
N GLY A 221 -8.85 -29.55 10.01
CA GLY A 221 -9.91 -29.29 9.03
C GLY A 221 -9.68 -28.08 8.11
N GLY A 222 -8.46 -27.52 8.09
CA GLY A 222 -8.12 -26.35 7.30
C GLY A 222 -8.67 -25.03 7.86
N LEU A 223 -9.00 -24.99 9.16
CA LEU A 223 -9.33 -23.76 9.86
C LEU A 223 -8.10 -22.83 9.95
N GLY A 224 -8.31 -21.54 9.69
CA GLY A 224 -7.25 -20.52 9.71
C GLY A 224 -7.12 -19.74 8.40
N GLY A 225 -5.91 -19.22 8.16
CA GLY A 225 -5.61 -18.28 7.07
C GLY A 225 -6.02 -16.84 7.42
N ILE A 226 -6.42 -16.08 6.42
CA ILE A 226 -6.74 -14.66 6.57
C ILE A 226 -8.12 -14.43 7.22
N ALA A 227 -8.16 -13.58 8.24
CA ALA A 227 -9.37 -13.12 8.90
C ALA A 227 -9.23 -11.64 9.29
N ARG A 228 -10.35 -10.92 9.45
CA ARG A 228 -10.34 -9.52 9.88
C ARG A 228 -10.83 -9.39 11.32
N ILE A 229 -10.16 -8.53 12.09
CA ILE A 229 -10.48 -8.30 13.50
C ILE A 229 -11.75 -7.46 13.61
N ALA A 230 -12.77 -8.00 14.28
CA ALA A 230 -14.01 -7.28 14.61
C ALA A 230 -13.95 -6.65 16.00
N SER A 231 -13.34 -7.33 16.97
CA SER A 231 -13.10 -6.78 18.31
C SER A 231 -11.98 -7.51 19.04
N ILE A 232 -11.38 -6.81 20.00
CA ILE A 232 -10.24 -7.30 20.79
C ILE A 232 -10.64 -7.26 22.27
N SER A 233 -10.41 -8.37 22.96
CA SER A 233 -10.47 -8.50 24.41
C SER A 233 -9.29 -9.34 24.90
N SER A 234 -9.02 -9.39 26.20
CA SER A 234 -7.80 -10.01 26.72
C SER A 234 -7.59 -11.43 26.19
N ASN A 235 -8.61 -12.29 26.30
CA ASN A 235 -8.49 -13.71 25.93
C ASN A 235 -9.41 -14.12 24.79
N ARG A 236 -10.00 -13.15 24.08
CA ARG A 236 -10.82 -13.44 22.91
C ARG A 236 -10.65 -12.37 21.84
N LEU A 237 -10.45 -12.84 20.62
CA LEU A 237 -10.40 -12.03 19.43
C LEU A 237 -11.57 -12.42 18.53
N ALA A 238 -12.51 -11.50 18.33
CA ALA A 238 -13.65 -11.73 17.44
C ALA A 238 -13.23 -11.46 16.00
N LEU A 239 -13.60 -12.35 15.10
CA LEU A 239 -13.19 -12.37 13.71
C LEU A 239 -14.39 -12.29 12.78
N VAL A 240 -14.19 -11.63 11.65
CA VAL A 240 -15.07 -11.67 10.49
C VAL A 240 -14.25 -12.04 9.28
N ASP A 241 -14.92 -12.26 8.15
CA ASP A 241 -14.26 -12.55 6.88
C ASP A 241 -13.42 -13.83 6.94
N LEU A 242 -13.98 -14.90 7.49
CA LEU A 242 -13.32 -16.20 7.58
C LEU A 242 -13.28 -16.91 6.22
N ASN A 243 -12.28 -17.79 6.03
CA ASN A 243 -12.13 -18.62 4.84
C ASN A 243 -13.20 -19.71 4.71
N GLY A 244 -13.81 -20.13 5.81
CA GLY A 244 -14.73 -21.25 5.85
C GLY A 244 -15.64 -21.21 7.07
N PRO A 245 -16.53 -22.20 7.21
CA PRO A 245 -17.43 -22.27 8.34
C PRO A 245 -16.64 -22.44 9.64
N ALA A 246 -17.20 -21.81 10.63
CA ALA A 246 -16.70 -21.78 11.97
C ALA A 246 -16.94 -23.10 12.72
N THR A 247 -15.91 -23.95 12.86
CA THR A 247 -16.03 -25.19 13.66
C THR A 247 -15.08 -25.17 14.84
N ALA A 248 -15.56 -25.58 16.01
CA ALA A 248 -14.75 -25.55 17.23
C ALA A 248 -13.52 -26.45 17.10
N ASP A 249 -12.36 -25.95 17.52
CA ASP A 249 -11.10 -26.69 17.58
C ASP A 249 -10.34 -26.28 18.85
N GLN A 250 -9.85 -27.25 19.60
CA GLN A 250 -9.14 -27.03 20.86
C GLN A 250 -7.65 -26.72 20.68
N GLY A 251 -7.10 -26.83 19.47
CA GLY A 251 -5.68 -26.56 19.18
C GLY A 251 -4.71 -27.39 20.03
N ALA A 252 -5.16 -28.52 20.57
CA ALA A 252 -4.49 -29.21 21.67
C ALA A 252 -3.06 -29.64 21.29
N GLY A 253 -2.07 -29.18 22.06
CA GLY A 253 -0.65 -29.52 21.85
C GLY A 253 -0.01 -28.83 20.63
N LYS A 254 -0.71 -27.91 19.97
CA LYS A 254 -0.22 -27.18 18.79
C LYS A 254 0.17 -25.75 19.13
N SER A 255 1.28 -25.28 18.57
CA SER A 255 1.74 -23.89 18.73
C SER A 255 1.38 -23.14 17.46
N ILE A 256 0.21 -22.50 17.45
CA ILE A 256 -0.37 -21.93 16.24
C ILE A 256 0.02 -20.44 16.16
N PRO A 257 0.89 -20.03 15.23
CA PRO A 257 1.31 -18.64 15.14
C PRO A 257 0.20 -17.75 14.59
N ILE A 258 0.19 -16.50 15.04
CA ILE A 258 -0.63 -15.43 14.47
C ILE A 258 0.32 -14.38 13.90
N PHE A 259 0.14 -14.03 12.63
CA PHE A 259 0.89 -12.98 11.97
C PHE A 259 0.07 -11.70 11.88
N PHE A 260 0.73 -10.57 12.12
CA PHE A 260 0.14 -9.24 12.13
C PHE A 260 0.69 -8.43 10.95
N GLY A 261 -0.08 -7.43 10.53
CA GLY A 261 0.36 -6.48 9.52
C GLY A 261 0.27 -5.04 10.01
N SER A 262 0.92 -4.14 9.28
CA SER A 262 0.71 -2.69 9.42
C SER A 262 -0.65 -2.34 8.82
N PHE A 263 -1.40 -1.46 9.48
CA PHE A 263 -2.75 -1.08 9.05
C PHE A 263 -2.87 0.41 8.77
N VAL A 264 -3.56 0.76 7.69
CA VAL A 264 -3.89 2.14 7.34
C VAL A 264 -5.31 2.19 6.79
N SER A 265 -6.07 3.22 7.15
CA SER A 265 -7.45 3.42 6.70
C SER A 265 -7.79 4.89 6.57
N ASN A 266 -8.81 5.23 5.78
CA ASN A 266 -9.28 6.61 5.75
C ASN A 266 -9.92 6.98 7.10
N VAL A 267 -9.55 8.15 7.63
CA VAL A 267 -9.99 8.64 8.94
C VAL A 267 -10.67 10.00 8.85
N ARG A 268 -11.36 10.40 9.93
CA ARG A 268 -11.94 11.74 10.05
C ARG A 268 -10.83 12.78 10.18
N THR A 269 -11.05 13.99 9.69
CA THR A 269 -10.07 15.09 9.77
C THR A 269 -9.75 15.51 11.21
N SER A 270 -10.64 15.24 12.18
CA SER A 270 -10.42 15.49 13.60
C SER A 270 -9.67 14.36 14.32
N ASP A 271 -9.41 13.25 13.64
CA ASP A 271 -8.67 12.12 14.22
C ASP A 271 -7.18 12.49 14.34
N PRO A 272 -6.51 12.20 15.47
CA PRO A 272 -5.08 12.48 15.64
C PRO A 272 -4.18 11.83 14.58
N ARG A 273 -4.65 10.76 13.94
CA ARG A 273 -3.92 10.03 12.88
C ARG A 273 -4.00 10.71 11.52
N PHE A 274 -4.91 11.67 11.34
CA PHE A 274 -5.10 12.36 10.07
C PHE A 274 -3.83 13.13 9.69
N THR A 275 -3.32 12.87 8.48
CA THR A 275 -2.11 13.50 7.99
C THR A 275 -2.24 13.91 6.52
N ASP A 276 -1.83 15.14 6.23
CA ASP A 276 -1.69 15.64 4.86
C ASP A 276 -0.22 15.60 4.44
N VAL A 277 0.20 14.44 3.91
CA VAL A 277 1.59 14.22 3.48
C VAL A 277 1.89 15.06 2.25
N ARG A 278 3.03 15.77 2.30
CA ARG A 278 3.53 16.61 1.21
C ARG A 278 4.78 15.98 0.62
N TYR A 279 4.80 15.84 -0.69
CA TYR A 279 5.87 15.23 -1.43
C TYR A 279 6.68 16.27 -2.20
N THR A 280 7.98 16.05 -2.28
CA THR A 280 8.83 16.65 -3.32
C THR A 280 9.35 15.53 -4.20
N MET A 281 9.23 15.70 -5.52
CA MET A 281 9.69 14.74 -6.51
C MET A 281 10.81 15.35 -7.34
N GLU A 282 11.81 14.55 -7.63
CA GLU A 282 12.96 14.90 -8.45
C GLU A 282 13.01 13.98 -9.67
N ALA A 283 12.99 14.56 -10.87
CA ALA A 283 13.41 13.86 -12.08
C ALA A 283 14.85 14.27 -12.40
N SER A 284 15.76 13.30 -12.48
CA SER A 284 17.15 13.54 -12.87
C SER A 284 17.40 13.08 -14.30
N TYR A 285 18.03 13.92 -15.11
CA TYR A 285 18.35 13.68 -16.52
C TYR A 285 19.86 13.60 -16.73
N ASN A 286 20.31 12.63 -17.52
CA ASN A 286 21.72 12.37 -17.84
C ASN A 286 22.31 13.32 -18.90
N THR A 287 21.85 14.57 -18.95
CA THR A 287 22.44 15.59 -19.82
C THR A 287 23.86 15.94 -19.39
N VAL A 288 24.57 16.73 -20.21
CA VAL A 288 25.91 17.24 -19.88
C VAL A 288 25.87 18.77 -19.84
N PRO A 289 25.92 19.41 -18.67
CA PRO A 289 25.90 18.84 -17.31
C PRO A 289 24.55 18.19 -16.96
N PRO A 290 24.48 17.31 -15.94
CA PRO A 290 23.24 16.67 -15.52
C PRO A 290 22.22 17.72 -15.08
N LEU A 291 20.95 17.46 -15.38
CA LEU A 291 19.84 18.35 -15.05
C LEU A 291 18.88 17.66 -14.09
N TYR A 292 18.33 18.44 -13.17
CA TYR A 292 17.38 18.01 -12.16
C TYR A 292 16.15 18.91 -12.20
N GLU A 293 14.98 18.31 -12.35
CA GLU A 293 13.68 18.98 -12.35
C GLU A 293 12.88 18.58 -11.11
N TYR A 294 12.19 19.54 -10.49
CA TYR A 294 11.55 19.34 -9.20
C TYR A 294 10.07 19.70 -9.22
N ALA A 295 9.21 18.75 -8.87
CA ALA A 295 7.82 19.01 -8.53
C ALA A 295 7.70 19.23 -7.00
N ARG A 296 7.14 20.38 -6.60
CA ARG A 296 7.11 20.86 -5.21
C ARG A 296 5.70 20.86 -4.61
N ASP A 297 5.64 20.56 -3.32
CA ASP A 297 4.40 20.48 -2.52
C ASP A 297 3.32 19.62 -3.19
N CYS A 298 3.73 18.47 -3.72
CA CYS A 298 2.85 17.50 -4.35
C CYS A 298 2.00 16.79 -3.29
N ARG A 299 0.68 16.75 -3.50
CA ARG A 299 -0.27 16.06 -2.62
C ARG A 299 -0.99 14.95 -3.38
N ALA A 300 -1.10 13.80 -2.75
CA ALA A 300 -1.70 12.60 -3.34
C ALA A 300 -3.21 12.82 -3.63
N ASN A 301 -3.60 12.63 -4.90
CA ASN A 301 -4.95 12.94 -5.37
C ASN A 301 -5.75 11.70 -5.79
N GLU A 302 -5.21 10.90 -6.71
CA GLU A 302 -5.88 9.70 -7.21
C GLU A 302 -4.88 8.53 -7.27
N LEU A 303 -5.31 7.39 -6.74
CA LEU A 303 -4.62 6.11 -6.79
C LEU A 303 -5.52 5.13 -7.53
N ALA A 304 -5.04 4.55 -8.63
CA ALA A 304 -5.73 3.46 -9.32
C ALA A 304 -4.88 2.19 -9.26
N LEU A 305 -5.46 1.11 -8.76
CA LEU A 305 -4.89 -0.22 -8.75
C LEU A 305 -5.58 -1.05 -9.83
N ASP A 306 -4.81 -1.45 -10.84
CA ASP A 306 -5.29 -2.27 -11.94
C ASP A 306 -4.90 -3.73 -11.75
N PHE A 307 -5.88 -4.60 -11.93
CA PHE A 307 -5.75 -6.05 -11.91
C PHE A 307 -6.26 -6.63 -13.24
N PRO A 308 -5.50 -6.46 -14.35
CA PRO A 308 -5.84 -7.07 -15.63
C PRO A 308 -5.69 -8.60 -15.57
N LEU A 309 -6.49 -9.33 -16.34
CA LEU A 309 -6.37 -10.79 -16.41
C LEU A 309 -5.04 -11.25 -17.01
N ALA A 310 -4.44 -12.29 -16.42
CA ALA A 310 -3.23 -12.98 -16.90
C ALA A 310 -2.02 -12.04 -17.11
N GLN A 311 -1.85 -11.07 -16.22
CA GLN A 311 -0.80 -10.05 -16.28
C GLN A 311 -0.29 -9.72 -14.86
N LYS A 312 0.61 -8.73 -14.75
CA LYS A 312 1.00 -8.17 -13.45
C LYS A 312 0.04 -7.06 -13.03
N SER A 313 -0.14 -6.87 -11.73
CA SER A 313 -0.86 -5.72 -11.21
C SER A 313 -0.03 -4.45 -11.34
N THR A 314 -0.69 -3.33 -11.67
CA THR A 314 -0.06 -2.02 -11.77
C THR A 314 -0.75 -1.00 -10.88
N MET A 315 0.01 0.00 -10.47
CA MET A 315 -0.44 1.12 -9.67
C MET A 315 -0.20 2.42 -10.44
N ASP A 316 -1.26 3.19 -10.67
CA ASP A 316 -1.21 4.53 -11.25
C ASP A 316 -1.43 5.56 -10.13
N VAL A 317 -0.45 6.45 -9.94
CA VAL A 317 -0.48 7.47 -8.90
C VAL A 317 -0.47 8.87 -9.48
N LYS A 318 -1.42 9.69 -9.03
CA LYS A 318 -1.62 11.05 -9.48
C LYS A 318 -1.57 12.03 -8.33
N PHE A 319 -0.85 13.13 -8.54
CA PHE A 319 -0.64 14.17 -7.55
C PHE A 319 -1.09 15.54 -8.06
N VAL A 320 -1.38 16.42 -7.12
CA VAL A 320 -1.56 17.85 -7.37
C VAL A 320 -0.42 18.58 -6.68
N GLY A 321 0.49 19.16 -7.47
CA GLY A 321 1.59 19.99 -7.00
C GLY A 321 1.26 21.48 -7.05
N ARG A 322 2.09 22.28 -6.39
CA ARG A 322 2.03 23.75 -6.52
C ARG A 322 2.88 24.28 -7.65
N ASP A 323 4.01 23.63 -7.89
CA ASP A 323 4.99 24.09 -8.85
C ASP A 323 5.79 22.91 -9.43
N VAL A 324 6.20 23.05 -10.69
CA VAL A 324 7.30 22.26 -11.28
C VAL A 324 8.34 23.27 -11.70
N GLN A 325 9.47 23.26 -11.00
CA GLN A 325 10.55 24.21 -11.20
C GLN A 325 11.28 23.92 -12.50
N ALA A 326 11.83 24.96 -13.14
CA ALA A 326 12.69 24.76 -14.30
C ALA A 326 13.91 23.88 -13.95
N PRO A 327 14.39 23.03 -14.88
CA PRO A 327 15.54 22.18 -14.63
C PRO A 327 16.78 22.97 -14.18
N THR A 328 17.49 22.43 -13.20
CA THR A 328 18.69 23.01 -12.60
C THR A 328 19.86 22.05 -12.69
N THR A 329 21.10 22.56 -12.65
CA THR A 329 22.32 21.74 -12.65
C THR A 329 22.79 21.39 -11.24
N GLU A 330 22.17 21.98 -10.21
CA GLU A 330 22.49 21.74 -8.81
C GLU A 330 21.35 20.95 -8.16
N ARG A 331 21.69 19.83 -7.54
CA ARG A 331 20.72 18.99 -6.85
C ARG A 331 20.30 19.64 -5.54
N LEU A 332 19.03 19.48 -5.15
CA LEU A 332 18.54 19.86 -3.84
C LEU A 332 19.22 19.06 -2.72
N PRO A 333 19.26 19.60 -1.48
CA PRO A 333 19.90 18.92 -0.36
C PRO A 333 19.21 17.60 -0.01
N GLY A 334 20.02 16.62 0.38
CA GLY A 334 19.60 15.31 0.84
C GLY A 334 20.75 14.56 1.49
N LEU A 335 20.43 13.73 2.46
CA LEU A 335 21.40 12.86 3.15
C LEU A 335 21.82 11.71 2.25
N GLN A 336 20.85 11.14 1.53
CA GLN A 336 21.03 9.99 0.65
C GLN A 336 19.88 9.88 -0.35
N TRP A 337 20.17 9.20 -1.46
CA TRP A 337 19.20 8.70 -2.44
C TRP A 337 19.32 7.19 -2.46
N ALA A 338 18.45 6.53 -1.70
CA ALA A 338 18.44 5.08 -1.59
C ALA A 338 17.44 4.50 -2.59
N ASP A 339 17.77 3.36 -3.18
CA ASP A 339 16.83 2.65 -4.04
C ASP A 339 15.71 2.02 -3.21
N GLN A 340 14.50 1.99 -3.76
CA GLN A 340 13.40 1.22 -3.20
C GLN A 340 13.81 -0.24 -3.01
N GLN A 341 13.30 -0.86 -1.95
CA GLN A 341 13.48 -2.30 -1.76
C GLN A 341 12.92 -3.05 -2.96
N TYR A 342 13.76 -3.88 -3.58
CA TYR A 342 13.38 -4.77 -4.66
C TYR A 342 12.39 -5.81 -4.13
N ASN A 343 11.12 -5.59 -4.41
CA ASN A 343 10.04 -6.51 -4.14
C ASN A 343 9.41 -6.91 -5.48
N THR A 344 8.95 -8.14 -5.55
CA THR A 344 8.36 -8.73 -6.75
C THR A 344 6.97 -8.18 -6.98
N ALA A 345 6.64 -7.88 -8.24
CA ALA A 345 5.31 -7.45 -8.64
C ALA A 345 4.29 -8.58 -8.44
N PHE A 346 3.07 -8.23 -8.04
CA PHE A 346 2.00 -9.22 -7.90
C PHE A 346 1.47 -9.70 -9.25
N ASN A 347 1.38 -11.01 -9.41
CA ASN A 347 0.77 -11.69 -10.55
C ASN A 347 -0.75 -11.85 -10.35
N THR A 348 -1.54 -11.39 -11.31
CA THR A 348 -3.01 -11.43 -11.23
C THR A 348 -3.61 -12.81 -11.50
N ALA A 349 -2.81 -13.80 -11.88
CA ALA A 349 -3.26 -15.17 -12.09
C ALA A 349 -2.94 -16.10 -10.91
N ALA A 350 -1.86 -15.85 -10.16
CA ALA A 350 -1.34 -16.78 -9.16
C ALA A 350 -1.31 -16.22 -7.73
N ASP A 351 -1.14 -14.91 -7.57
CA ASP A 351 -0.87 -14.31 -6.25
C ASP A 351 -2.15 -13.96 -5.49
N PHE A 352 -3.31 -14.31 -6.04
CA PHE A 352 -4.60 -14.15 -5.39
C PHE A 352 -4.85 -15.26 -4.38
N ILE A 353 -4.80 -14.91 -3.10
CA ILE A 353 -5.26 -15.81 -2.04
C ILE A 353 -6.76 -15.63 -1.79
N ARG A 354 -7.28 -14.40 -1.92
CA ARG A 354 -8.71 -14.15 -1.76
C ARG A 354 -9.23 -13.09 -2.72
N LEU A 355 -10.38 -13.42 -3.32
CA LEU A 355 -11.17 -12.55 -4.17
C LEU A 355 -12.65 -12.81 -3.89
N LYS A 356 -13.29 -11.94 -3.10
CA LYS A 356 -14.67 -12.18 -2.64
C LYS A 356 -15.46 -10.89 -2.52
N VAL A 357 -16.64 -10.89 -3.15
CA VAL A 357 -17.74 -9.97 -2.78
C VAL A 357 -18.67 -10.74 -1.85
N ALA A 358 -18.90 -10.24 -0.64
CA ALA A 358 -19.73 -10.89 0.36
C ALA A 358 -20.93 -10.02 0.73
N ASP A 359 -22.04 -10.66 1.10
CA ASP A 359 -23.15 -9.96 1.75
C ASP A 359 -22.82 -9.66 3.23
N LEU A 360 -23.78 -9.08 3.95
CA LEU A 360 -23.67 -8.78 5.38
C LEU A 360 -23.43 -10.01 6.26
N ASP A 361 -23.91 -11.19 5.84
CA ASP A 361 -23.73 -12.45 6.56
C ASP A 361 -22.40 -13.14 6.20
N GLY A 362 -21.59 -12.51 5.35
CA GLY A 362 -20.30 -13.03 4.92
C GLY A 362 -20.42 -14.16 3.89
N ALA A 363 -21.60 -14.45 3.36
CA ALA A 363 -21.77 -15.42 2.29
C ALA A 363 -21.24 -14.82 0.97
N GLY A 364 -20.43 -15.58 0.23
CA GLY A 364 -19.88 -15.12 -1.04
C GLY A 364 -20.98 -14.93 -2.10
N VAL A 365 -21.18 -13.69 -2.56
CA VAL A 365 -22.11 -13.34 -3.65
C VAL A 365 -21.49 -13.68 -5.00
N THR A 366 -20.20 -13.38 -5.18
CA THR A 366 -19.39 -13.84 -6.32
C THR A 366 -17.90 -13.90 -5.94
N THR A 367 -17.20 -14.86 -6.54
CA THR A 367 -15.75 -15.09 -6.40
C THR A 367 -15.02 -15.10 -7.75
N PHE A 368 -15.75 -15.11 -8.87
CA PHE A 368 -15.19 -15.14 -10.22
C PHE A 368 -15.21 -13.73 -10.84
N LEU A 369 -14.32 -12.89 -10.35
CA LEU A 369 -14.08 -11.56 -10.91
C LEU A 369 -13.03 -11.67 -12.04
N GLY A 370 -13.25 -10.90 -13.09
CA GLY A 370 -12.30 -10.68 -14.18
C GLY A 370 -11.50 -9.41 -13.93
N SER A 371 -11.11 -8.72 -15.02
CA SER A 371 -10.34 -7.48 -14.92
C SER A 371 -11.05 -6.48 -14.00
N THR A 372 -10.31 -5.98 -13.02
CA THR A 372 -10.84 -5.10 -11.98
C THR A 372 -9.89 -3.94 -11.76
N THR A 373 -10.46 -2.75 -11.60
CA THR A 373 -9.73 -1.55 -11.20
C THR A 373 -10.35 -1.01 -9.91
N ILE A 374 -9.50 -0.69 -8.93
CA ILE A 374 -9.88 -0.03 -7.68
C ILE A 374 -9.27 1.36 -7.69
N THR A 375 -10.11 2.39 -7.59
CA THR A 375 -9.69 3.79 -7.67
C THR A 375 -10.09 4.54 -6.39
N ALA A 376 -9.10 5.06 -5.67
CA ALA A 376 -9.28 5.93 -4.51
C ALA A 376 -8.96 7.38 -4.90
N LYS A 377 -9.89 8.30 -4.62
CA LYS A 377 -9.78 9.73 -4.98
C LYS A 377 -9.97 10.62 -3.75
N ASN A 378 -9.05 11.56 -3.55
CA ASN A 378 -9.13 12.61 -2.54
C ASN A 378 -9.75 13.92 -3.08
N ASN A 379 -10.10 13.95 -4.37
CA ASN A 379 -10.72 15.11 -5.04
C ASN A 379 -10.01 16.43 -4.75
N ARG A 380 -8.68 16.42 -4.82
CA ARG A 380 -7.85 17.59 -4.56
C ARG A 380 -7.85 18.55 -5.73
N ALA A 381 -7.88 19.83 -5.41
CA ALA A 381 -7.81 20.90 -6.39
C ALA A 381 -6.91 22.04 -5.90
N GLY A 382 -6.11 22.58 -6.81
CA GLY A 382 -5.35 23.80 -6.57
C GLY A 382 -6.28 25.01 -6.57
N GLU A 383 -6.13 25.88 -5.57
CA GLU A 383 -6.82 27.17 -5.48
C GLU A 383 -5.82 28.30 -5.76
N ASN A 384 -6.13 29.08 -6.78
CA ASN A 384 -5.31 30.19 -7.24
C ASN A 384 -5.74 31.49 -6.56
N THR A 385 -4.77 32.29 -6.11
CA THR A 385 -5.03 33.62 -5.55
C THR A 385 -4.39 34.71 -6.40
N LEU A 386 -4.93 35.93 -6.33
CA LEU A 386 -4.40 37.07 -7.06
C LEU A 386 -2.99 37.42 -6.57
N GLY A 387 -2.06 37.63 -7.50
CA GLY A 387 -0.68 38.07 -7.21
C GLY A 387 0.33 36.95 -7.03
N MET A 388 -0.08 35.69 -7.14
CA MET A 388 0.81 34.52 -7.16
C MET A 388 0.61 33.71 -8.45
N LEU A 389 1.68 33.16 -9.00
CA LEU A 389 1.62 32.29 -10.16
C LEU A 389 1.44 30.85 -9.69
N GLY A 390 0.36 30.19 -10.16
CA GLY A 390 0.00 28.82 -9.80
C GLY A 390 -0.80 28.70 -8.50
N ALA A 391 -1.04 27.46 -8.08
CA ALA A 391 -1.89 27.13 -6.94
C ALA A 391 -1.25 27.62 -5.62
N THR A 392 -1.90 28.59 -4.98
CA THR A 392 -1.47 29.14 -3.68
C THR A 392 -1.83 28.17 -2.55
N PHE A 393 -2.97 27.50 -2.67
CA PHE A 393 -3.44 26.48 -1.75
C PHE A 393 -3.84 25.23 -2.53
N VAL A 394 -3.84 24.08 -1.84
CA VAL A 394 -4.38 22.84 -2.38
C VAL A 394 -5.44 22.40 -1.39
N ASN A 395 -6.68 22.37 -1.86
CA ASN A 395 -7.82 21.90 -1.08
C ASN A 395 -7.99 20.39 -1.30
N PHE A 396 -8.60 19.72 -0.33
CA PHE A 396 -9.02 18.32 -0.45
C PHE A 396 -10.54 18.24 -0.43
N GLY A 397 -11.10 17.31 -1.20
CA GLY A 397 -12.53 17.06 -1.27
C GLY A 397 -12.91 15.83 -0.45
N ASN A 398 -14.06 15.25 -0.77
CA ASN A 398 -14.48 13.98 -0.19
C ASN A 398 -13.58 12.85 -0.69
N PHE A 399 -13.40 11.83 0.15
CA PHE A 399 -12.77 10.58 -0.24
C PHE A 399 -13.79 9.69 -0.98
N ASP A 400 -13.57 9.48 -2.27
CA ASP A 400 -14.41 8.60 -3.10
C ASP A 400 -13.63 7.32 -3.42
N LEU A 401 -14.30 6.18 -3.24
CA LEU A 401 -13.78 4.86 -3.61
C LEU A 401 -14.65 4.26 -4.70
N ASP A 402 -14.11 4.17 -5.90
CA ASP A 402 -14.76 3.58 -7.06
C ASP A 402 -14.09 2.24 -7.41
N ILE A 403 -14.89 1.22 -7.66
CA ILE A 403 -14.42 -0.09 -8.13
C ILE A 403 -15.14 -0.41 -9.43
N SER A 404 -14.43 -0.87 -10.44
CA SER A 404 -15.01 -1.36 -11.69
C SER A 404 -14.53 -2.78 -11.93
N THR A 405 -15.45 -3.72 -12.14
CA THR A 405 -15.13 -5.13 -12.35
C THR A 405 -16.00 -5.74 -13.46
N GLU A 406 -15.42 -6.68 -14.20
CA GLU A 406 -16.14 -7.57 -15.10
C GLU A 406 -16.19 -8.97 -14.49
N ALA A 407 -17.36 -9.48 -14.11
CA ALA A 407 -17.52 -10.82 -13.52
C ALA A 407 -18.18 -11.82 -14.47
N ILE A 408 -17.92 -13.11 -14.31
CA ILE A 408 -18.67 -14.15 -15.03
C ILE A 408 -20.04 -14.31 -14.38
N PHE A 409 -21.12 -14.33 -15.17
CA PHE A 409 -22.49 -14.51 -14.66
C PHE A 409 -22.67 -15.95 -14.15
N THR A 410 -22.46 -16.17 -12.85
CA THR A 410 -22.64 -17.46 -12.19
C THR A 410 -23.94 -17.54 -11.39
N ASN A 411 -24.39 -16.42 -10.82
CA ASN A 411 -25.59 -16.33 -9.99
C ASN A 411 -26.32 -14.98 -10.21
N GLY A 412 -27.65 -15.00 -10.13
CA GLY A 412 -28.49 -13.80 -10.15
C GLY A 412 -28.36 -12.92 -8.90
N ALA A 413 -27.70 -13.39 -7.84
CA ALA A 413 -27.49 -12.65 -6.59
C ALA A 413 -26.83 -11.27 -6.81
N VAL A 414 -25.87 -11.16 -7.74
CA VAL A 414 -25.24 -9.88 -8.09
C VAL A 414 -26.28 -8.88 -8.65
N LEU A 415 -27.17 -9.33 -9.54
CA LEU A 415 -28.22 -8.49 -10.11
C LEU A 415 -29.30 -8.13 -9.08
N SER A 416 -29.61 -9.05 -8.17
CA SER A 416 -30.53 -8.79 -7.06
C SER A 416 -29.94 -7.77 -6.09
N ALA A 417 -28.64 -7.85 -5.78
CA ALA A 417 -27.94 -6.89 -4.93
C ALA A 417 -27.94 -5.49 -5.56
N VAL A 418 -27.67 -5.39 -6.86
CA VAL A 418 -27.79 -4.13 -7.62
C VAL A 418 -29.22 -3.59 -7.57
N ARG A 419 -30.24 -4.44 -7.82
CA ARG A 419 -31.64 -4.02 -7.86
C ARG A 419 -32.15 -3.55 -6.49
N ASN A 420 -31.71 -4.20 -5.42
CA ASN A 420 -32.15 -3.91 -4.06
C ASN A 420 -31.28 -2.88 -3.35
N ASN A 421 -30.25 -2.34 -4.02
CA ASN A 421 -29.23 -1.47 -3.43
C ASN A 421 -28.69 -2.04 -2.11
N GLN A 422 -28.37 -3.33 -2.12
CA GLN A 422 -27.88 -4.04 -0.94
C GLN A 422 -26.44 -3.63 -0.62
N THR A 423 -26.17 -3.45 0.67
CA THR A 423 -24.81 -3.34 1.21
C THR A 423 -24.07 -4.65 1.01
N VAL A 424 -22.91 -4.58 0.38
CA VAL A 424 -21.98 -5.70 0.23
C VAL A 424 -20.59 -5.26 0.66
N SER A 425 -19.71 -6.22 0.94
CA SER A 425 -18.29 -5.99 1.24
C SER A 425 -17.39 -6.54 0.14
N LEU A 426 -16.24 -5.93 -0.08
CA LEU A 426 -15.18 -6.43 -0.97
C LEU A 426 -13.94 -6.78 -0.15
N GLN A 427 -13.38 -7.95 -0.45
CA GLN A 427 -12.15 -8.44 0.15
C GLN A 427 -11.21 -8.87 -0.95
N TRP A 428 -10.00 -8.30 -0.91
CA TRP A 428 -8.96 -8.54 -1.90
C TRP A 428 -7.68 -8.87 -1.15
N PHE A 429 -7.15 -10.07 -1.34
CA PHE A 429 -5.91 -10.49 -0.71
C PHE A 429 -4.92 -11.00 -1.74
N LEU A 430 -3.79 -10.31 -1.82
CA LEU A 430 -2.65 -10.64 -2.67
C LEU A 430 -1.48 -11.04 -1.80
N ALA A 431 -0.75 -12.08 -2.17
CA ALA A 431 0.49 -12.41 -1.49
C ALA A 431 1.45 -13.18 -2.40
N ASN A 432 2.74 -12.94 -2.17
CA ASN A 432 3.85 -13.59 -2.85
C ASN A 432 4.96 -13.88 -1.81
N HIS A 433 6.16 -14.25 -2.26
CA HIS A 433 7.27 -14.57 -1.35
C HIS A 433 7.76 -13.39 -0.50
N ASP A 434 7.48 -12.15 -0.91
CA ASP A 434 7.92 -10.95 -0.19
C ASP A 434 6.96 -10.54 0.94
N GLY A 435 5.74 -11.11 0.96
CA GLY A 435 4.68 -10.79 1.92
C GLY A 435 3.29 -10.73 1.28
N GLY A 436 2.37 -9.99 1.89
CA GLY A 436 1.00 -9.88 1.38
C GLY A 436 0.30 -8.58 1.72
N VAL A 437 -0.75 -8.28 0.95
CA VAL A 437 -1.55 -7.06 1.05
C VAL A 437 -3.02 -7.44 1.05
N TYR A 438 -3.73 -6.99 2.09
CA TYR A 438 -5.17 -7.12 2.21
C TYR A 438 -5.86 -5.78 2.04
N PHE A 439 -6.67 -5.64 1.00
CA PHE A 439 -7.59 -4.52 0.83
C PHE A 439 -8.98 -4.92 1.31
N SER A 440 -9.52 -4.10 2.21
CA SER A 440 -10.83 -4.28 2.82
C SER A 440 -11.72 -3.09 2.53
N VAL A 441 -12.86 -3.36 1.90
CA VAL A 441 -13.95 -2.39 1.72
C VAL A 441 -15.18 -2.96 2.44
N PRO A 442 -15.41 -2.58 3.71
CA PRO A 442 -16.48 -3.15 4.53
C PRO A 442 -17.88 -2.91 3.97
N SER A 443 -18.13 -1.72 3.44
CA SER A 443 -19.46 -1.29 3.03
C SER A 443 -19.39 -0.61 1.66
N MET A 444 -20.03 -1.21 0.66
CA MET A 444 -20.18 -0.67 -0.69
C MET A 444 -21.52 -1.09 -1.31
N THR A 445 -21.98 -0.34 -2.31
CA THR A 445 -23.13 -0.71 -3.14
C THR A 445 -22.69 -1.02 -4.58
N LEU A 446 -23.44 -1.89 -5.27
CA LEU A 446 -23.17 -2.29 -6.64
C LEU A 446 -24.08 -1.57 -7.65
N GLY A 447 -23.56 -1.30 -8.86
CA GLY A 447 -24.25 -0.62 -9.97
C GLY A 447 -24.00 -1.27 -11.35
N ASP A 448 -24.54 -0.62 -12.40
CA ASP A 448 -24.53 -1.03 -13.83
C ASP A 448 -25.27 -2.34 -14.12
N GLY A 449 -24.71 -3.49 -13.72
CA GLY A 449 -25.31 -4.81 -13.92
C GLY A 449 -25.50 -5.21 -15.40
N SER A 450 -24.91 -4.49 -16.35
CA SER A 450 -25.03 -4.76 -17.78
C SER A 450 -24.41 -6.12 -18.16
N LYS A 451 -25.02 -6.80 -19.15
CA LYS A 451 -24.61 -8.13 -19.59
C LYS A 451 -23.97 -8.07 -20.97
N THR A 452 -22.85 -8.75 -21.13
CA THR A 452 -22.21 -8.97 -22.44
C THR A 452 -22.45 -10.42 -22.88
N LEU A 453 -23.06 -10.57 -24.07
CA LEU A 453 -23.49 -11.85 -24.65
C LEU A 453 -22.75 -12.11 -25.97
N SER A 454 -21.52 -12.59 -25.88
CA SER A 454 -20.69 -12.88 -27.06
C SER A 454 -20.83 -14.34 -27.50
N VAL A 455 -20.81 -14.58 -28.82
CA VAL A 455 -20.80 -15.94 -29.39
C VAL A 455 -19.54 -16.68 -28.93
N ASN A 456 -19.66 -17.96 -28.56
CA ASN A 456 -18.58 -18.83 -28.06
C ASN A 456 -17.90 -18.38 -26.76
N GLN A 457 -18.54 -17.56 -25.93
CA GLN A 457 -18.02 -17.12 -24.63
C GLN A 457 -19.07 -17.28 -23.52
N LYS A 458 -18.63 -17.25 -22.26
CA LYS A 458 -19.54 -17.17 -21.11
C LYS A 458 -20.14 -15.78 -21.02
N ILE A 459 -21.37 -15.69 -20.49
CA ILE A 459 -22.04 -14.42 -20.22
C ILE A 459 -21.24 -13.66 -19.16
N LYS A 460 -20.92 -12.40 -19.43
CA LYS A 460 -20.21 -11.53 -18.49
C LYS A 460 -21.13 -10.44 -17.96
N ILE A 461 -20.95 -10.04 -16.72
CA ILE A 461 -21.60 -8.87 -16.10
C ILE A 461 -20.54 -7.80 -15.90
N LYS A 462 -20.85 -6.56 -16.26
CA LYS A 462 -20.08 -5.41 -15.78
C LYS A 462 -20.75 -4.85 -14.55
N THR A 463 -19.95 -4.58 -13.53
CA THR A 463 -20.44 -4.05 -12.26
C THR A 463 -19.49 -2.97 -11.79
N THR A 464 -20.07 -1.84 -11.41
CA THR A 464 -19.36 -0.80 -10.66
C THR A 464 -19.73 -0.93 -9.19
N ALA A 465 -18.82 -0.54 -8.29
CA ALA A 465 -19.14 -0.42 -6.89
C ALA A 465 -18.63 0.90 -6.34
N SER A 466 -19.37 1.47 -5.40
CA SER A 466 -18.99 2.70 -4.70
C SER A 466 -18.96 2.44 -3.20
N GLY A 467 -17.79 2.63 -2.59
CA GLY A 467 -17.59 2.45 -1.15
C GLY A 467 -18.13 3.62 -0.34
N TYR A 468 -18.61 3.36 0.87
CA TYR A 468 -19.00 4.39 1.84
C TYR A 468 -18.57 4.00 3.25
N VAL A 469 -18.68 4.94 4.18
CA VAL A 469 -18.30 4.73 5.59
C VAL A 469 -19.13 3.60 6.19
N ASP A 470 -18.42 2.65 6.81
CA ASP A 470 -19.04 1.61 7.61
C ASP A 470 -19.39 2.12 9.02
N ASP A 471 -20.61 1.85 9.49
CA ASP A 471 -21.07 2.34 10.80
C ASP A 471 -20.37 1.67 11.99
N ALA A 472 -19.90 0.42 11.82
CA ALA A 472 -19.23 -0.32 12.89
C ALA A 472 -17.73 0.00 12.95
N LEU A 473 -17.08 0.13 11.80
CA LEU A 473 -15.62 0.28 11.68
C LEU A 473 -15.16 1.73 11.46
N GLY A 474 -16.05 2.61 10.98
CA GLY A 474 -15.79 4.04 10.83
C GLY A 474 -14.86 4.43 9.68
N TYR A 475 -14.54 3.51 8.76
CA TYR A 475 -13.74 3.75 7.56
C TYR A 475 -14.41 3.20 6.30
N THR A 476 -13.96 3.65 5.13
CA THR A 476 -14.44 3.22 3.80
C THR A 476 -13.51 2.18 3.18
N MET A 477 -12.19 2.39 3.29
CA MET A 477 -11.15 1.48 2.83
C MET A 477 -10.09 1.30 3.91
N GLY A 478 -9.72 0.04 4.15
CA GLY A 478 -8.62 -0.32 5.03
C GLY A 478 -7.62 -1.19 4.27
N VAL A 479 -6.33 -0.98 4.52
CA VAL A 479 -5.24 -1.74 3.91
C VAL A 479 -4.39 -2.31 5.03
N THR A 480 -4.21 -3.63 5.01
CA THR A 480 -3.27 -4.33 5.89
C THR A 480 -2.09 -4.85 5.08
N LEU A 481 -0.88 -4.51 5.50
CA LEU A 481 0.38 -4.94 4.88
C LEU A 481 1.08 -5.97 5.77
N PHE A 482 1.28 -7.18 5.26
CA PHE A 482 2.04 -8.23 5.91
C PHE A 482 3.44 -8.29 5.29
N ARG A 483 4.47 -8.10 6.11
CA ARG A 483 5.86 -8.23 5.62
C ARG A 483 6.34 -9.66 5.52
N TYR A 484 5.68 -10.58 6.23
CA TYR A 484 5.96 -11.99 6.16
C TYR A 484 4.66 -12.77 6.25
N LEU A 485 4.55 -13.80 5.42
CA LEU A 485 3.48 -14.80 5.48
C LEU A 485 4.08 -16.18 5.29
N PRO A 486 3.57 -17.22 5.99
CA PRO A 486 4.09 -18.58 5.90
C PRO A 486 3.65 -19.32 4.61
N ILE A 487 3.24 -18.59 3.57
CA ILE A 487 2.74 -19.18 2.33
C ILE A 487 3.88 -19.76 1.50
N GLN A 488 3.74 -21.02 1.10
CA GLN A 488 4.62 -21.63 0.11
C GLN A 488 4.17 -21.10 -1.25
N SER A 489 5.03 -20.37 -1.97
CA SER A 489 4.78 -20.02 -3.37
C SER A 489 4.56 -21.32 -4.16
N SER A 490 3.37 -21.49 -4.74
CA SER A 490 3.09 -22.60 -5.66
C SER A 490 3.86 -22.48 -6.96
#